data_AF-A0A0M8VZE8-F1
#
_entry.id   AF-A0A0M8VZE8-F1
#
_cell.length_a   1.000
_cell.length_b   1.000
_cell.length_c   1.000
_cell.angle_alpha   90.00
_cell.angle_beta   90.00
_cell.angle_gamma   90.00
#
_symmetry.space_group_name_H-M   'P 1'
#
loop_
_entity.id
_entity.type
_entity.pdbx_description
1 polymer ?
#
loop_
_entity_poly.entity_id
_entity_poly.type
_entity_poly.pdbx_seq_one_letter_code
_entity_poly.pdbx_strand_id
1 'polypeptide(L)'
;MDVNAAVAAAAAIAGVLTGVIAMLAFRWSERDQKRPTRTSLHTDPVLPPGVDTVLSVLRSSAVVLDEADAVVKASSAAYALGLVRGGKLAVEPMLQMARDTRRDGEIRQVELDLPRRGTGRGEALAVSARVAPLGSRLVLLLVEDLTEARRIEAVRRDFVANVSHELKTPVGALSLLSEAVMDASDDPEAVQRFAGRMQIEATRLTNLVQELIDLSRVQNDDPLEDAEPVRVEELVAEAIDRCRHQAGTKQITIAAGGTADLHVWGNRGQLAAALGNLVENAVNYSPARTRVGIAARRVNAPGGDLIELAVTDQGIGISERDKERIFERFYRVDPARSRQTGGTGLGLAIVKHVVASHGGEVTVWSAEGQGSTFTLRLPEAGAARDRAQQHPDLEDEDGSTDSPPYASLPAPEVLP
;
A
#
# COMPACT_ATOMS: atom_id res chain seq x y z
N MET A 1 13.21 42.26 -75.39
CA MET A 1 14.38 42.31 -74.50
C MET A 1 13.91 42.20 -73.05
N ASP A 2 13.57 40.96 -72.70
CA ASP A 2 13.94 40.18 -71.51
C ASP A 2 13.72 40.72 -70.08
N VAL A 3 12.46 41.05 -69.77
CA VAL A 3 11.98 41.15 -68.38
C VAL A 3 12.16 39.83 -67.62
N ASN A 4 12.01 38.68 -68.30
CA ASN A 4 12.20 37.36 -67.69
C ASN A 4 13.66 37.07 -67.31
N ALA A 5 14.65 37.61 -68.03
CA ALA A 5 16.06 37.43 -67.66
C ALA A 5 16.41 38.25 -66.41
N ALA A 6 15.84 39.45 -66.27
CA ALA A 6 16.04 40.28 -65.08
C ALA A 6 15.43 39.64 -63.82
N VAL A 7 14.23 39.05 -63.94
CA VAL A 7 13.57 38.35 -62.83
C VAL A 7 14.32 37.08 -62.43
N ALA A 8 14.81 36.31 -63.42
CA ALA A 8 15.63 35.12 -63.14
C ALA A 8 16.96 35.47 -62.46
N ALA A 9 17.61 36.56 -62.88
CA ALA A 9 18.83 37.05 -62.25
C ALA A 9 18.59 37.53 -60.81
N ALA A 10 17.49 38.25 -60.56
CA ALA A 10 17.13 38.69 -59.21
C ALA A 10 16.83 37.51 -58.26
N ALA A 11 16.13 36.49 -58.74
CA ALA A 11 15.83 35.28 -57.96
C ALA A 11 17.11 34.49 -57.64
N ALA A 12 18.04 34.37 -58.59
CA ALA A 12 19.33 33.72 -58.36
C ALA A 12 20.17 34.46 -57.31
N ILE A 13 20.20 35.79 -57.36
CA ILE A 13 20.92 36.62 -56.37
C ILE A 13 20.29 36.47 -54.98
N ALA A 14 18.95 36.46 -54.89
CA ALA A 14 18.23 36.27 -53.63
C ALA A 14 18.53 34.89 -53.02
N GLY A 15 18.57 33.83 -53.83
CA GLY A 15 18.90 32.47 -53.39
C GLY A 15 20.34 32.34 -52.89
N VAL A 16 21.30 32.98 -53.56
CA VAL A 16 22.71 33.01 -53.11
C VAL A 16 22.83 33.79 -51.80
N LEU A 17 22.15 34.91 -51.65
CA LEU A 17 22.13 35.70 -50.41
C LEU A 17 21.54 34.89 -49.24
N THR A 18 20.44 34.18 -49.45
CA THR A 18 19.87 33.33 -48.39
C THR A 18 20.79 32.16 -48.03
N GLY A 19 21.43 31.54 -49.02
CA GLY A 19 22.43 30.50 -48.79
C GLY A 19 23.64 30.99 -47.99
N VAL A 20 24.16 32.18 -48.30
CA VAL A 20 25.28 32.79 -47.57
C VAL A 20 24.89 33.17 -46.16
N ILE A 21 23.69 33.72 -45.94
CA ILE A 21 23.17 34.04 -44.60
C ILE A 21 22.99 32.77 -43.77
N ALA A 22 22.42 31.71 -44.35
CA ALA A 22 22.26 30.42 -43.67
C ALA A 22 23.60 29.78 -43.32
N MET A 23 24.59 29.86 -44.22
CA MET A 23 25.94 29.35 -43.98
C MET A 23 26.68 30.18 -42.90
N LEU A 24 26.51 31.50 -42.88
CA LEU A 24 27.05 32.36 -41.84
C LEU A 24 26.39 32.09 -40.48
N ALA A 25 25.06 31.94 -40.44
CA ALA A 25 24.32 31.57 -39.24
C ALA A 25 24.75 30.20 -38.71
N PHE A 26 24.94 29.22 -39.59
CA PHE A 26 25.44 27.90 -39.22
C PHE A 26 26.88 27.95 -38.71
N ARG A 27 27.78 28.71 -39.36
CA ARG A 27 29.16 28.89 -38.87
C ARG A 27 29.22 29.70 -37.56
N TRP A 28 28.26 30.58 -37.31
CA TRP A 28 28.18 31.30 -36.04
C TRP A 28 27.64 30.40 -34.92
N SER A 29 26.65 29.56 -35.23
CA SER A 29 26.14 28.52 -34.33
C SER A 29 27.22 27.47 -34.01
N GLU A 30 28.01 27.04 -35.01
CA GLU A 30 29.18 26.18 -34.77
C GLU A 30 30.26 26.90 -33.97
N ARG A 31 30.43 28.22 -34.10
CA ARG A 31 31.40 28.99 -33.29
C ARG A 31 30.92 29.21 -31.86
N ASP A 32 29.61 29.30 -31.61
CA ASP A 32 29.06 29.33 -30.25
C ASP A 32 28.98 27.92 -29.63
N GLN A 33 28.84 26.85 -30.43
CA GLN A 33 28.95 25.46 -29.95
C GLN A 33 30.41 24.98 -29.79
N LYS A 34 31.35 25.53 -30.57
CA LYS A 34 32.81 25.29 -30.47
C LYS A 34 33.55 26.39 -29.72
N ARG A 35 32.85 27.36 -29.12
CA ARG A 35 33.41 28.10 -28.00
C ARG A 35 33.53 27.06 -26.89
N PRO A 36 34.73 26.63 -26.50
CA PRO A 36 34.85 25.91 -25.25
C PRO A 36 34.19 26.82 -24.23
N THR A 37 33.12 26.36 -23.60
CA THR A 37 32.68 26.86 -22.30
C THR A 37 33.97 27.05 -21.54
N ARG A 38 34.34 28.31 -21.30
CA ARG A 38 35.61 28.67 -20.69
C ARG A 38 35.79 27.69 -19.54
N THR A 39 36.74 26.77 -19.70
CA THR A 39 37.17 25.86 -18.67
C THR A 39 37.67 26.77 -17.57
N SER A 40 36.78 27.13 -16.65
CA SER A 40 37.20 27.36 -15.28
C SER A 40 38.03 26.13 -14.94
N LEU A 41 39.24 26.37 -14.49
CA LEU A 41 40.07 25.40 -13.79
C LEU A 41 39.32 24.97 -12.52
N HIS A 42 38.21 24.25 -12.68
CA HIS A 42 37.69 23.41 -11.64
C HIS A 42 38.37 22.08 -11.89
N THR A 43 39.38 21.79 -11.07
CA THR A 43 39.70 20.42 -10.69
C THR A 43 38.36 19.71 -10.54
N ASP A 44 38.03 18.77 -11.43
CA ASP A 44 36.89 17.87 -11.22
C ASP A 44 37.03 17.40 -9.78
N PRO A 45 36.06 17.66 -8.88
CA PRO A 45 36.18 17.25 -7.51
C PRO A 45 36.28 15.72 -7.52
N VAL A 46 37.52 15.23 -7.43
CA VAL A 46 37.82 13.81 -7.37
C VAL A 46 37.15 13.34 -6.09
N LEU A 47 36.06 12.62 -6.24
CA LEU A 47 35.39 11.97 -5.13
C LEU A 47 36.44 11.15 -4.37
N PRO A 48 36.47 11.21 -3.02
CA PRO A 48 37.34 10.33 -2.26
C PRO A 48 37.16 8.87 -2.72
N PRO A 49 38.25 8.09 -2.86
CA PRO A 49 38.17 6.72 -3.36
C PRO A 49 37.19 5.90 -2.51
N GLY A 50 36.31 5.14 -3.18
CA GLY A 50 35.29 4.29 -2.55
C GLY A 50 33.90 4.92 -2.36
N VAL A 51 33.76 6.26 -2.45
CA VAL A 51 32.44 6.93 -2.33
C VAL A 51 31.50 6.50 -3.44
N ASP A 52 31.97 6.41 -4.68
CA ASP A 52 31.13 5.99 -5.83
C ASP A 52 30.57 4.58 -5.63
N THR A 53 31.39 3.66 -5.13
CA THR A 53 30.98 2.29 -4.81
C THR A 53 29.92 2.27 -3.70
N VAL A 54 30.12 3.01 -2.62
CA VAL A 54 29.14 3.08 -1.52
C VAL A 54 27.81 3.66 -2.01
N LEU A 55 27.84 4.76 -2.76
CA LEU A 55 26.63 5.40 -3.29
C LEU A 55 25.88 4.51 -4.30
N SER A 56 26.57 3.61 -5.00
CA SER A 56 25.94 2.67 -5.93
C SER A 56 25.21 1.50 -5.25
N VAL A 57 25.58 1.19 -3.99
CA VAL A 57 25.00 0.08 -3.22
C VAL A 57 23.88 0.56 -2.27
N LEU A 58 23.84 1.85 -1.94
CA LEU A 58 22.79 2.41 -1.08
C LEU A 58 21.42 2.35 -1.78
N ARG A 59 20.42 1.82 -1.05
CA ARG A 59 19.01 1.84 -1.50
C ARG A 59 18.40 3.25 -1.46
N SER A 60 18.97 4.15 -0.67
CA SER A 60 18.49 5.52 -0.48
C SER A 60 18.90 6.45 -1.64
N SER A 61 18.12 7.51 -1.86
CA SER A 61 18.43 8.51 -2.87
C SER A 61 19.57 9.42 -2.40
N ALA A 62 20.78 9.21 -2.92
CA ALA A 62 21.95 10.01 -2.58
C ALA A 62 22.30 11.06 -3.65
N VAL A 63 22.76 12.23 -3.21
CA VAL A 63 23.29 13.33 -4.03
C VAL A 63 24.53 13.92 -3.37
N VAL A 64 25.61 14.12 -4.13
CA VAL A 64 26.84 14.79 -3.69
C VAL A 64 26.95 16.14 -4.37
N LEU A 65 27.15 17.19 -3.58
CA LEU A 65 27.27 18.56 -4.03
C LEU A 65 28.69 19.09 -3.80
N ASP A 66 29.18 19.91 -4.73
CA ASP A 66 30.42 20.66 -4.59
C ASP A 66 30.20 22.05 -3.95
N GLU A 67 31.29 22.83 -3.83
CA GLU A 67 31.29 24.20 -3.29
C GLU A 67 30.43 25.18 -4.09
N ALA A 68 30.16 24.89 -5.36
CA ALA A 68 29.35 25.70 -6.27
C ALA A 68 27.88 25.24 -6.34
N ASP A 69 27.47 24.33 -5.44
CA ASP A 69 26.15 23.70 -5.41
C ASP A 69 25.82 22.88 -6.67
N ALA A 70 26.83 22.50 -7.44
CA ALA A 70 26.68 21.60 -8.56
C ALA A 70 26.70 20.15 -8.08
N VAL A 71 25.87 19.32 -8.72
CA VAL A 71 25.78 17.90 -8.44
C VAL A 71 26.96 17.20 -9.10
N VAL A 72 27.89 16.71 -8.26
CA VAL A 72 29.05 15.92 -8.67
C VAL A 72 28.63 14.50 -8.99
N LYS A 73 27.75 13.94 -8.17
CA LYS A 73 27.23 12.58 -8.32
C LYS A 73 25.83 12.48 -7.74
N ALA A 74 24.98 11.67 -8.37
CA ALA A 74 23.69 11.32 -7.82
C ALA A 74 23.34 9.87 -8.17
N SER A 75 22.64 9.22 -7.26
CA SER A 75 22.04 7.90 -7.47
C SER A 75 20.91 7.98 -8.53
N SER A 76 20.62 6.85 -9.18
CA SER A 76 19.47 6.74 -10.09
C SER A 76 18.14 7.07 -9.39
N ALA A 77 17.98 6.66 -8.13
CA ALA A 77 16.82 6.96 -7.31
C ALA A 77 16.63 8.47 -7.09
N ALA A 78 17.71 9.24 -6.89
CA ALA A 78 17.62 10.69 -6.75
C ALA A 78 17.12 11.40 -8.03
N TYR A 79 17.47 10.88 -9.21
CA TYR A 79 16.90 11.35 -10.48
C TYR A 79 15.42 10.96 -10.62
N ALA A 80 15.07 9.73 -10.25
CA ALA A 80 13.69 9.23 -10.31
C ALA A 80 12.72 10.02 -9.40
N LEU A 81 13.18 10.41 -8.20
CA LEU A 81 12.45 11.31 -7.29
C LEU A 81 12.43 12.76 -7.77
N GLY A 82 13.15 13.10 -8.84
CA GLY A 82 13.19 14.44 -9.41
C GLY A 82 14.00 15.45 -8.58
N LEU A 83 14.87 14.97 -7.68
CA LEU A 83 15.70 15.80 -6.81
C LEU A 83 16.79 16.54 -7.59
N VAL A 84 17.27 15.97 -8.70
CA VAL A 84 18.36 16.53 -9.52
C VAL A 84 17.87 16.89 -10.92
N ARG A 85 18.18 18.10 -11.38
CA ARG A 85 17.86 18.59 -12.74
C ARG A 85 18.98 19.47 -13.28
N GLY A 86 19.39 19.22 -14.54
CA GLY A 86 20.42 20.03 -15.19
C GLY A 86 21.73 20.13 -14.41
N GLY A 87 22.11 19.07 -13.67
CA GLY A 87 23.29 19.05 -12.82
C GLY A 87 23.17 19.83 -11.51
N LYS A 88 21.96 20.21 -11.09
CA LYS A 88 21.71 20.96 -9.85
C LYS A 88 20.62 20.30 -9.01
N LEU A 89 20.64 20.55 -7.70
CA LEU A 89 19.57 20.15 -6.81
C LEU A 89 18.34 21.04 -7.05
N ALA A 90 17.17 20.42 -7.25
CA ALA A 90 15.93 21.12 -7.60
C ALA A 90 15.08 21.50 -6.37
N VAL A 91 15.41 20.99 -5.18
CA VAL A 91 14.67 21.20 -3.94
C VAL A 91 15.39 22.26 -3.09
N GLU A 92 14.85 23.48 -3.07
CA GLU A 92 15.50 24.64 -2.40
C GLU A 92 15.74 24.44 -0.89
N PRO A 93 14.80 23.89 -0.08
CA PRO A 93 15.07 23.62 1.33
C PRO A 93 16.28 22.71 1.56
N MET A 94 16.48 21.71 0.69
CA MET A 94 17.62 20.79 0.77
C MET A 94 18.93 21.49 0.36
N LEU A 95 18.87 22.40 -0.60
CA LEU A 95 20.02 23.20 -1.03
C LEU A 95 20.49 24.13 0.08
N GLN A 96 19.56 24.77 0.78
CA GLN A 96 19.88 25.64 1.91
C GLN A 96 20.55 24.86 3.04
N MET A 97 20.01 23.68 3.40
CA MET A 97 20.67 22.81 4.38
C MET A 97 22.07 22.39 3.96
N ALA A 98 22.28 22.09 2.67
CA ALA A 98 23.61 21.75 2.15
C ALA A 98 24.61 22.91 2.31
N ARG A 99 24.18 24.15 2.07
CA ARG A 99 25.01 25.35 2.30
C ARG A 99 25.33 25.55 3.78
N ASP A 100 24.33 25.40 4.65
CA ASP A 100 24.51 25.57 6.09
C ASP A 100 25.46 24.51 6.65
N THR A 101 25.29 23.24 6.28
CA THR A 101 26.20 22.14 6.66
C THR A 101 27.61 22.31 6.09
N ARG A 102 27.77 22.88 4.88
CA ARG A 102 29.09 23.21 4.35
C ARG A 102 29.80 24.28 5.19
N ARG A 103 29.04 25.22 5.75
CA ARG A 103 29.57 26.37 6.50
C ARG A 103 30.06 25.99 7.89
N ASP A 104 29.32 25.15 8.61
CA ASP A 104 29.61 24.81 10.01
C ASP A 104 29.99 23.34 10.25
N GLY A 105 29.83 22.47 9.26
CA GLY A 105 30.13 21.04 9.37
C GLY A 105 29.08 20.21 10.12
N GLU A 106 27.97 20.82 10.55
CA GLU A 106 26.97 20.13 11.36
C GLU A 106 26.03 19.27 10.51
N ILE A 107 25.77 18.04 10.97
CA ILE A 107 24.83 17.13 10.32
C ILE A 107 23.41 17.61 10.57
N ARG A 108 22.64 17.78 9.50
CA ARG A 108 21.24 18.24 9.56
C ARG A 108 20.30 17.18 9.03
N GLN A 109 19.11 17.12 9.59
CA GLN A 109 18.02 16.28 9.12
C GLN A 109 16.72 17.07 9.14
N VAL A 110 15.91 16.91 8.10
CA VAL A 110 14.57 17.48 8.02
C VAL A 110 13.65 16.52 7.28
N GLU A 111 12.38 16.54 7.64
CA GLU A 111 11.35 15.88 6.86
C GLU A 111 10.60 16.91 6.01
N LEU A 112 10.36 16.58 4.75
CA LEU A 112 9.77 17.50 3.76
C LEU A 112 8.70 16.77 2.97
N ASP A 113 7.66 17.50 2.57
CA ASP A 113 6.66 17.03 1.62
C ASP A 113 6.97 17.60 0.24
N LEU A 114 7.35 16.73 -0.69
CA LEU A 114 7.68 17.11 -2.05
C LEU A 114 6.46 16.97 -2.96
N PRO A 115 6.14 17.97 -3.80
CA PRO A 115 5.05 17.87 -4.74
C PRO A 115 5.37 16.84 -5.83
N ARG A 116 4.52 15.81 -5.98
CA ARG A 116 4.65 14.81 -7.04
C ARG A 116 4.34 15.47 -8.38
N ARG A 117 5.34 15.64 -9.26
CA ARG A 117 5.15 16.30 -10.56
C ARG A 117 4.82 15.28 -11.66
N GLY A 118 3.53 15.21 -12.01
CA GLY A 118 2.90 14.46 -13.10
C GLY A 118 1.41 14.87 -13.21
N THR A 119 0.74 14.64 -14.34
CA THR A 119 -0.68 15.04 -14.55
C THR A 119 -1.62 14.26 -13.63
N GLY A 120 -1.88 14.77 -12.43
CA GLY A 120 -2.87 14.24 -11.52
C GLY A 120 -2.69 14.76 -10.10
N ARG A 121 -3.79 14.91 -9.37
CA ARG A 121 -3.83 15.22 -7.93
C ARG A 121 -3.20 14.08 -7.11
N GLY A 122 -1.89 13.90 -7.20
CA GLY A 122 -1.15 12.91 -6.43
C GLY A 122 -0.84 13.40 -5.02
N GLU A 123 -0.93 12.51 -4.03
CA GLU A 123 -0.43 12.74 -2.68
C GLU A 123 1.03 13.19 -2.71
N ALA A 124 1.39 14.11 -1.79
CA ALA A 124 2.76 14.60 -1.68
C ALA A 124 3.71 13.46 -1.27
N LEU A 125 4.91 13.47 -1.82
CA LEU A 125 5.96 12.50 -1.47
C LEU A 125 6.63 12.97 -0.17
N ALA A 126 6.42 12.22 0.91
CA ALA A 126 7.07 12.51 2.18
C ALA A 126 8.49 11.97 2.17
N VAL A 127 9.48 12.80 2.46
CA VAL A 127 10.88 12.39 2.48
C VAL A 127 11.61 12.85 3.73
N SER A 128 12.53 12.04 4.23
CA SER A 128 13.54 12.46 5.20
C SER A 128 14.83 12.76 4.46
N ALA A 129 15.29 14.00 4.55
CA ALA A 129 16.54 14.45 3.97
C ALA A 129 17.57 14.68 5.07
N ARG A 130 18.70 14.01 4.95
CA ARG A 130 19.85 14.13 5.84
C ARG A 130 21.05 14.64 5.07
N VAL A 131 21.70 15.67 5.60
CA VAL A 131 22.85 16.34 5.01
C VAL A 131 24.04 16.17 5.94
N ALA A 132 25.15 15.70 5.40
CA ALA A 132 26.40 15.54 6.13
C ALA A 132 27.59 16.05 5.30
N PRO A 133 28.62 16.63 5.93
CA PRO A 133 29.85 16.98 5.23
C PRO A 133 30.54 15.70 4.74
N LEU A 134 31.13 15.76 3.54
CA LEU A 134 31.89 14.68 2.94
C LEU A 134 33.30 15.21 2.60
N GLY A 135 34.24 15.02 3.52
CA GLY A 135 35.55 15.65 3.43
C GLY A 135 35.48 17.16 3.62
N SER A 136 36.42 17.90 3.04
CA SER A 136 36.56 19.36 3.28
C SER A 136 35.76 20.25 2.33
N ARG A 137 35.25 19.72 1.21
CA ARG A 137 34.66 20.52 0.12
C ARG A 137 33.33 20.01 -0.42
N LEU A 138 32.95 18.79 -0.06
CA LEU A 138 31.73 18.17 -0.56
C LEU A 138 30.69 18.02 0.53
N VAL A 139 29.44 17.93 0.12
CA VAL A 139 28.31 17.65 1.00
C VAL A 139 27.54 16.47 0.43
N LEU A 140 27.23 15.50 1.28
CA LEU A 140 26.39 14.36 0.97
C LEU A 140 24.97 14.64 1.46
N LEU A 141 24.01 14.56 0.54
CA LEU A 141 22.59 14.55 0.81
C LEU A 141 22.07 13.11 0.63
N LEU A 142 21.46 12.57 1.67
CA LEU A 142 20.73 11.31 1.63
C LEU A 142 19.24 11.62 1.79
N VAL A 143 18.42 11.09 0.89
CA VAL A 143 16.96 11.25 0.90
C VAL A 143 16.32 9.88 0.95
N GLU A 144 15.50 9.68 1.97
CA GLU A 144 14.71 8.48 2.19
C GLU A 144 13.24 8.80 1.95
N ASP A 145 12.56 7.93 1.20
CA ASP A 145 11.11 8.03 0.98
C ASP A 145 10.38 7.47 2.20
N LEU A 146 9.68 8.34 2.91
CA LEU A 146 8.88 8.01 4.08
C LEU A 146 7.37 7.94 3.77
N THR A 147 6.98 8.02 2.50
CA THR A 147 5.57 8.11 2.10
C THR A 147 4.75 6.93 2.63
N GLU A 148 5.23 5.70 2.41
CA GLU A 148 4.51 4.51 2.88
C GLU A 148 4.57 4.38 4.41
N ALA A 149 5.71 4.68 5.03
CA ALA A 149 5.85 4.65 6.48
C ALA A 149 4.90 5.63 7.17
N ARG A 150 4.80 6.87 6.68
CA ARG A 150 3.84 7.87 7.18
C ARG A 150 2.40 7.48 6.90
N ARG A 151 2.11 6.89 5.75
CA ARG A 151 0.76 6.38 5.43
C ARG A 151 0.33 5.31 6.43
N ILE A 152 1.21 4.35 6.71
CA ILE A 152 0.97 3.31 7.72
C ILE A 152 0.80 3.93 9.10
N GLU A 153 1.64 4.90 9.48
CA GLU A 153 1.54 5.57 10.78
C GLU A 153 0.23 6.38 10.92
N ALA A 154 -0.18 7.09 9.86
CA ALA A 154 -1.44 7.81 9.81
C ALA A 154 -2.62 6.84 9.96
N VAL A 155 -2.65 5.76 9.18
CA VAL A 155 -3.68 4.71 9.29
C VAL A 155 -3.72 4.10 10.70
N ARG A 156 -2.56 3.89 11.35
CA ARG A 156 -2.48 3.39 12.72
C ARG A 156 -3.03 4.41 13.73
N ARG A 157 -2.68 5.70 13.61
CA ARG A 157 -3.21 6.76 14.48
C ARG A 157 -4.72 6.89 14.32
N ASP A 158 -5.20 6.95 13.08
CA ASP A 158 -6.63 7.02 12.76
C ASP A 158 -7.38 5.80 13.29
N PHE A 159 -6.78 4.61 13.18
CA PHE A 159 -7.32 3.39 13.78
C PHE A 159 -7.49 3.55 15.31
N VAL A 160 -6.45 3.95 16.03
CA VAL A 160 -6.52 4.11 17.50
C VAL A 160 -7.57 5.16 17.90
N ALA A 161 -7.63 6.28 17.17
CA ALA A 161 -8.63 7.32 17.42
C ALA A 161 -10.05 6.80 17.19
N ASN A 162 -10.29 6.10 16.08
CA ASN A 162 -11.60 5.57 15.72
C ASN A 162 -12.06 4.48 16.70
N VAL A 163 -11.17 3.57 17.10
CA VAL A 163 -11.43 2.58 18.16
C VAL A 163 -11.89 3.28 19.44
N SER A 164 -11.15 4.31 19.86
CA SER A 164 -11.47 5.04 21.09
C SER A 164 -12.85 5.70 21.01
N HIS A 165 -13.21 6.27 19.85
CA HIS A 165 -14.52 6.88 19.63
C HIS A 165 -15.67 5.85 19.62
N GLU A 166 -15.50 4.73 18.92
CA GLU A 166 -16.52 3.68 18.86
C GLU A 166 -16.69 2.92 20.18
N LEU A 167 -15.66 2.87 21.03
CA LEU A 167 -15.77 2.33 22.40
C LEU A 167 -16.42 3.33 23.37
N LYS A 168 -16.06 4.62 23.31
CA LYS A 168 -16.55 5.64 24.24
C LYS A 168 -18.06 5.83 24.17
N THR A 169 -18.64 5.67 22.98
CA THR A 169 -20.08 5.87 22.74
C THR A 169 -20.98 4.85 23.48
N PRO A 170 -20.84 3.53 23.29
CA PRO A 170 -21.63 2.54 24.03
C PRO A 170 -21.32 2.55 25.53
N VAL A 171 -20.07 2.82 25.93
CA VAL A 171 -19.71 2.96 27.36
C VAL A 171 -20.46 4.14 28.01
N GLY A 172 -20.50 5.30 27.35
CA GLY A 172 -21.27 6.45 27.85
C GLY A 172 -22.78 6.19 27.88
N ALA A 173 -23.30 5.47 26.89
CA ALA A 173 -24.71 5.06 26.86
C ALA A 173 -25.04 4.10 28.02
N LEU A 174 -24.17 3.14 28.33
CA LEU A 174 -24.32 2.22 29.45
C LEU A 174 -24.31 2.96 30.80
N SER A 175 -23.43 3.96 30.97
CA SER A 175 -23.42 4.80 32.18
C SER A 175 -24.75 5.54 32.36
N LEU A 176 -25.24 6.23 31.32
CA LEU A 176 -26.52 6.96 31.36
C LEU A 176 -27.72 6.03 31.58
N LEU A 177 -27.72 4.85 30.95
CA LEU A 177 -28.79 3.87 31.15
C LEU A 177 -28.75 3.29 32.57
N SER A 178 -27.56 3.09 33.15
CA SER A 178 -27.41 2.66 34.54
C SER A 178 -27.93 3.73 35.51
N GLU A 179 -27.63 5.01 35.27
CA GLU A 179 -28.21 6.12 36.04
C GLU A 179 -29.74 6.14 35.91
N ALA A 180 -30.28 6.00 34.70
CA ALA A 180 -31.72 5.94 34.46
C ALA A 180 -32.41 4.75 35.15
N VAL A 181 -31.76 3.59 35.25
CA VAL A 181 -32.27 2.44 36.02
C VAL A 181 -32.33 2.77 37.52
N MET A 182 -31.32 3.46 38.06
CA MET A 182 -31.32 3.86 39.47
C MET A 182 -32.38 4.92 39.76
N ASP A 183 -32.54 5.91 38.90
CA ASP A 183 -33.53 6.98 39.06
C ASP A 183 -34.97 6.47 38.93
N ALA A 184 -35.19 5.43 38.13
CA ALA A 184 -36.49 4.81 37.89
C ALA A 184 -36.70 3.52 38.70
N SER A 185 -36.00 3.32 39.81
CA SER A 185 -36.01 2.06 40.57
C SER A 185 -37.39 1.60 41.03
N ASP A 186 -38.32 2.54 41.20
CA ASP A 186 -39.69 2.30 41.67
C ASP A 186 -40.68 2.00 40.52
N ASP A 187 -40.23 2.07 39.26
CA ASP A 187 -41.01 1.77 38.06
C ASP A 187 -40.46 0.50 37.36
N PRO A 188 -41.05 -0.68 37.61
CA PRO A 188 -40.60 -1.94 37.02
C PRO A 188 -40.60 -1.94 35.48
N GLU A 189 -41.52 -1.23 34.82
CA GLU A 189 -41.56 -1.17 33.36
C GLU A 189 -40.40 -0.34 32.80
N ALA A 190 -40.10 0.80 33.43
CA ALA A 190 -38.95 1.63 33.08
C ALA A 190 -37.63 0.89 33.31
N VAL A 191 -37.49 0.20 34.45
CA VAL A 191 -36.30 -0.63 34.75
C VAL A 191 -36.11 -1.70 33.68
N GLN A 192 -37.16 -2.45 33.33
CA GLN A 192 -37.06 -3.51 32.31
C GLN A 192 -36.67 -2.93 30.94
N ARG A 193 -37.23 -1.77 30.57
CA ARG A 193 -36.90 -1.07 29.33
C ARG A 193 -35.45 -0.60 29.28
N PHE A 194 -34.94 0.03 30.35
CA PHE A 194 -33.56 0.51 30.40
C PHE A 194 -32.56 -0.64 30.47
N ALA A 195 -32.82 -1.67 31.28
CA ALA A 195 -32.02 -2.89 31.34
C ALA A 195 -31.95 -3.60 29.98
N GLY A 196 -33.08 -3.67 29.25
CA GLY A 196 -33.10 -4.19 27.88
C GLY A 196 -32.20 -3.40 26.92
N ARG A 197 -32.19 -2.07 27.03
CA ARG A 197 -31.27 -1.21 26.24
C ARG A 197 -29.81 -1.40 26.65
N MET A 198 -29.53 -1.59 27.95
CA MET A 198 -28.18 -1.89 28.42
C MET A 198 -27.67 -3.20 27.82
N GLN A 199 -28.52 -4.23 27.76
CA GLN A 199 -28.15 -5.50 27.15
C GLN A 199 -27.76 -5.34 25.66
N ILE A 200 -28.48 -4.51 24.91
CA ILE A 200 -28.17 -4.21 23.50
C ILE A 200 -26.80 -3.54 23.38
N GLU A 201 -26.52 -2.50 24.17
CA GLU A 201 -25.24 -1.79 24.12
C GLU A 201 -24.07 -2.66 24.61
N ALA A 202 -24.30 -3.52 25.61
CA ALA A 202 -23.30 -4.49 26.09
C ALA A 202 -22.95 -5.51 25.01
N THR A 203 -23.95 -6.10 24.34
CA THR A 203 -23.71 -7.01 23.20
C THR A 203 -22.95 -6.31 22.08
N ARG A 204 -23.30 -5.05 21.77
CA ARG A 204 -22.58 -4.26 20.77
C ARG A 204 -21.11 -4.04 21.15
N LEU A 205 -20.83 -3.73 22.41
CA LEU A 205 -19.47 -3.56 22.91
C LEU A 205 -18.68 -4.87 22.83
N THR A 206 -19.28 -6.00 23.19
CA THR A 206 -18.67 -7.33 23.06
C THR A 206 -18.28 -7.64 21.61
N ASN A 207 -19.19 -7.38 20.65
CA ASN A 207 -18.90 -7.61 19.24
C ASN A 207 -17.74 -6.73 18.75
N LEU A 208 -17.73 -5.43 19.12
CA LEU A 208 -16.64 -4.53 18.77
C LEU A 208 -15.29 -4.99 19.33
N VAL A 209 -15.25 -5.46 20.58
CA VAL A 209 -14.02 -6.00 21.19
C VAL A 209 -13.57 -7.27 20.46
N GLN A 210 -14.49 -8.18 20.13
CA GLN A 210 -14.15 -9.40 19.41
C GLN A 210 -13.56 -9.08 18.03
N GLU A 211 -14.16 -8.15 17.29
CA GLU A 211 -13.65 -7.74 15.98
C GLU A 211 -12.26 -7.07 16.06
N LEU A 212 -11.95 -6.36 17.14
CA LEU A 212 -10.62 -5.81 17.38
C LEU A 212 -9.60 -6.90 17.68
N ILE A 213 -9.99 -7.93 18.43
CA ILE A 213 -9.15 -9.11 18.67
C ILE A 213 -8.91 -9.84 17.34
N ASP A 214 -9.95 -10.05 16.54
CA ASP A 214 -9.85 -10.71 15.24
C ASP A 214 -8.90 -9.93 14.32
N LEU A 215 -9.08 -8.61 14.20
CA LEU A 215 -8.19 -7.76 13.42
C LEU A 215 -6.73 -7.83 13.92
N SER A 216 -6.52 -7.80 15.23
CA SER A 216 -5.18 -7.89 15.83
C SER A 216 -4.50 -9.23 15.50
N ARG A 217 -5.25 -10.34 15.55
CA ARG A 217 -4.73 -11.66 15.15
C ARG A 217 -4.30 -11.67 13.69
N VAL A 218 -5.17 -11.21 12.78
CA VAL A 218 -4.81 -11.22 11.34
C VAL A 218 -3.64 -10.27 11.02
N GLN A 219 -3.38 -9.25 11.84
CA GLN A 219 -2.23 -8.34 11.63
C GLN A 219 -0.89 -8.87 12.18
N ASN A 220 -0.92 -9.72 13.21
CA ASN A 220 0.28 -10.18 13.90
C ASN A 220 0.68 -11.62 13.52
N ASP A 221 -0.27 -12.44 13.09
CA ASP A 221 0.00 -13.83 12.72
C ASP A 221 0.51 -13.90 11.28
N ASP A 222 1.56 -14.67 11.01
CA ASP A 222 1.91 -15.03 9.64
C ASP A 222 0.79 -15.94 9.11
N PRO A 223 0.04 -15.54 8.05
CA PRO A 223 -1.09 -16.31 7.53
C PRO A 223 -0.71 -17.74 7.11
N LEU A 224 0.59 -17.98 6.88
CA LEU A 224 1.15 -19.25 6.47
C LEU A 224 1.63 -20.12 7.65
N GLU A 225 1.73 -19.57 8.86
CA GLU A 225 2.27 -20.29 10.03
C GLU A 225 1.44 -21.55 10.38
N ASP A 226 0.13 -21.50 10.11
CA ASP A 226 -0.84 -22.58 10.32
C ASP A 226 -1.70 -22.85 9.06
N ALA A 227 -1.15 -22.65 7.85
CA ALA A 227 -1.93 -22.87 6.63
C ALA A 227 -2.12 -24.36 6.32
N GLU A 228 -3.37 -24.75 6.07
CA GLU A 228 -3.77 -26.12 5.73
C GLU A 228 -4.76 -26.12 4.54
N PRO A 229 -4.99 -27.29 3.89
CA PRO A 229 -6.11 -27.44 2.96
C PRO A 229 -7.44 -27.34 3.72
N VAL A 230 -8.20 -26.27 3.48
CA VAL A 230 -9.49 -26.02 4.13
C VAL A 230 -10.62 -26.30 3.15
N ARG A 231 -11.60 -27.10 3.58
CA ARG A 231 -12.79 -27.42 2.80
C ARG A 231 -13.75 -26.24 2.75
N VAL A 232 -14.11 -25.82 1.54
CA VAL A 232 -14.99 -24.66 1.33
C VAL A 232 -16.39 -24.92 1.89
N GLU A 233 -16.89 -26.15 1.80
CA GLU A 233 -18.21 -26.49 2.32
C GLU A 233 -18.32 -26.30 3.84
N GLU A 234 -17.23 -26.57 4.58
CA GLU A 234 -17.19 -26.41 6.03
C GLU A 234 -17.22 -24.92 6.41
N LEU A 235 -16.48 -24.08 5.69
CA LEU A 235 -16.53 -22.63 5.86
C LEU A 235 -17.94 -22.07 5.59
N VAL A 236 -18.58 -22.53 4.51
CA VAL A 236 -19.93 -22.10 4.13
C VAL A 236 -20.96 -22.55 5.18
N ALA A 237 -20.88 -23.79 5.65
CA ALA A 237 -21.77 -24.31 6.69
C ALA A 237 -21.63 -23.50 7.99
N GLU A 238 -20.40 -23.23 8.44
CA GLU A 238 -20.14 -22.45 9.64
C GLU A 238 -20.70 -21.01 9.52
N ALA A 239 -20.50 -20.36 8.37
CA ALA A 239 -21.03 -19.02 8.11
C ALA A 239 -22.57 -18.98 8.12
N ILE A 240 -23.22 -19.99 7.54
CA ILE A 240 -24.69 -20.12 7.57
C ILE A 240 -25.19 -20.29 9.00
N ASP A 241 -24.56 -21.17 9.79
CA ASP A 241 -24.97 -21.44 11.16
C ASP A 241 -24.83 -20.20 12.05
N ARG A 242 -23.74 -19.44 11.89
CA ARG A 242 -23.50 -18.18 12.60
C ARG A 242 -24.62 -17.16 12.37
N CYS A 243 -25.12 -17.06 11.14
CA CYS A 243 -26.15 -16.08 10.77
C CYS A 243 -27.59 -16.62 10.86
N ARG A 244 -27.79 -17.90 11.21
CA ARG A 244 -29.08 -18.58 11.18
C ARG A 244 -30.16 -17.89 12.01
N HIS A 245 -29.83 -17.50 13.25
CA HIS A 245 -30.80 -16.86 14.14
C HIS A 245 -31.23 -15.49 13.59
N GLN A 246 -30.27 -14.66 13.19
CA GLN A 246 -30.54 -13.32 12.68
C GLN A 246 -31.31 -13.35 11.36
N ALA A 247 -30.93 -14.25 10.45
CA ALA A 247 -31.66 -14.48 9.19
C ALA A 247 -33.09 -14.96 9.47
N GLY A 248 -33.28 -15.86 10.45
CA GLY A 248 -34.60 -16.31 10.89
C GLY A 248 -35.50 -15.18 11.38
N THR A 249 -34.98 -14.28 12.23
CA THR A 249 -35.70 -13.10 12.72
C THR A 249 -36.14 -12.17 11.58
N LYS A 250 -35.34 -12.04 10.51
CA LYS A 250 -35.68 -11.26 9.31
C LYS A 250 -36.42 -12.07 8.23
N GLN A 251 -36.68 -13.36 8.45
CA GLN A 251 -37.23 -14.28 7.44
C GLN A 251 -36.39 -14.32 6.14
N ILE A 252 -35.08 -14.14 6.24
CA ILE A 252 -34.15 -14.20 5.11
C ILE A 252 -33.79 -15.67 4.84
N THR A 253 -33.89 -16.08 3.58
CA THR A 253 -33.48 -17.42 3.16
C THR A 253 -32.01 -17.39 2.75
N ILE A 254 -31.15 -18.13 3.45
CA ILE A 254 -29.75 -18.33 3.04
C ILE A 254 -29.67 -19.63 2.24
N ALA A 255 -29.09 -19.58 1.04
CA ALA A 255 -28.90 -20.74 0.19
C ALA A 255 -27.45 -20.82 -0.28
N ALA A 256 -26.84 -22.00 -0.13
CA ALA A 256 -25.54 -22.33 -0.69
C ALA A 256 -25.66 -23.21 -1.93
N GLY A 257 -24.75 -23.05 -2.87
CA GLY A 257 -24.60 -23.92 -4.03
C GLY A 257 -23.21 -23.78 -4.65
N GLY A 258 -22.98 -24.48 -5.76
CA GLY A 258 -21.71 -24.41 -6.49
C GLY A 258 -21.08 -25.77 -6.76
N THR A 259 -19.77 -25.75 -7.02
CA THR A 259 -18.96 -26.96 -7.21
C THR A 259 -18.63 -27.55 -5.84
N ALA A 260 -18.73 -28.88 -5.72
CA ALA A 260 -18.38 -29.60 -4.51
C ALA A 260 -16.90 -29.98 -4.49
N ASP A 261 -16.40 -30.34 -3.32
CA ASP A 261 -15.04 -30.83 -3.05
C ASP A 261 -13.94 -29.79 -3.32
N LEU A 262 -14.26 -28.52 -3.04
CA LEU A 262 -13.32 -27.42 -3.21
C LEU A 262 -12.47 -27.21 -1.95
N HIS A 263 -11.18 -27.03 -2.14
CA HIS A 263 -10.22 -26.80 -1.06
C HIS A 263 -9.42 -25.53 -1.32
N VAL A 264 -9.26 -24.71 -0.30
CA VAL A 264 -8.41 -23.51 -0.33
C VAL A 264 -7.23 -23.69 0.61
N TRP A 265 -6.05 -23.18 0.23
CA TRP A 265 -4.88 -23.21 1.12
C TRP A 265 -4.92 -22.02 2.08
N GLY A 266 -4.95 -22.25 3.39
CA GLY A 266 -5.01 -21.16 4.35
C GLY A 266 -5.26 -21.53 5.79
N ASN A 267 -5.30 -20.52 6.66
CA ASN A 267 -5.71 -20.69 8.04
C ASN A 267 -7.24 -20.76 8.13
N ARG A 268 -7.77 -21.90 8.59
CA ARG A 268 -9.23 -22.14 8.69
C ARG A 268 -9.97 -21.05 9.47
N GLY A 269 -9.41 -20.59 10.59
CA GLY A 269 -10.03 -19.59 11.45
C GLY A 269 -10.15 -18.22 10.77
N GLN A 270 -9.08 -17.77 10.12
CA GLN A 270 -9.06 -16.51 9.39
C GLN A 270 -10.04 -16.53 8.20
N LEU A 271 -10.05 -17.62 7.43
CA LEU A 271 -10.97 -17.81 6.31
C LEU A 271 -12.45 -17.87 6.75
N ALA A 272 -12.74 -18.56 7.86
CA ALA A 272 -14.08 -18.60 8.44
C ALA A 272 -14.54 -17.22 8.91
N ALA A 273 -13.65 -16.43 9.51
CA ALA A 273 -13.94 -15.05 9.89
C ALA A 273 -14.23 -14.17 8.66
N ALA A 274 -13.47 -14.30 7.57
CA ALA A 274 -13.70 -13.54 6.34
C ALA A 274 -15.06 -13.88 5.71
N LEU A 275 -15.38 -15.16 5.54
CA LEU A 275 -16.67 -15.56 4.96
C LEU A 275 -17.84 -15.20 5.88
N GLY A 276 -17.70 -15.39 7.19
CA GLY A 276 -18.69 -15.00 8.19
C GLY A 276 -19.03 -13.51 8.11
N ASN A 277 -18.01 -12.65 8.01
CA ASN A 277 -18.20 -11.20 7.84
C ASN A 277 -18.99 -10.84 6.57
N LEU A 278 -18.76 -11.54 5.45
CA LEU A 278 -19.52 -11.30 4.22
C LEU A 278 -20.99 -11.72 4.35
N VAL A 279 -21.25 -12.90 4.92
CA VAL A 279 -22.62 -13.42 5.11
C VAL A 279 -23.38 -12.57 6.12
N GLU A 280 -22.74 -12.15 7.20
CA GLU A 280 -23.33 -11.24 8.19
C GLU A 280 -23.69 -9.89 7.57
N ASN A 281 -22.80 -9.30 6.77
CA ASN A 281 -23.11 -8.08 6.02
C ASN A 281 -24.31 -8.28 5.08
N ALA A 282 -24.35 -9.38 4.33
CA ALA A 282 -25.45 -9.69 3.44
C ALA A 282 -26.80 -9.77 4.19
N VAL A 283 -26.85 -10.42 5.35
CA VAL A 283 -28.05 -10.50 6.21
C VAL A 283 -28.39 -9.17 6.86
N ASN A 284 -27.38 -8.38 7.26
CA ASN A 284 -27.56 -7.09 7.91
C ASN A 284 -28.19 -6.05 6.98
N TYR A 285 -27.70 -5.96 5.74
CA TYR A 285 -28.12 -4.93 4.79
C TYR A 285 -29.28 -5.35 3.89
N SER A 286 -29.66 -6.64 3.90
CA SER A 286 -30.86 -7.12 3.20
C SER A 286 -32.16 -6.81 3.96
N PRO A 287 -33.23 -6.39 3.25
CA PRO A 287 -34.58 -6.31 3.80
C PRO A 287 -35.11 -7.66 4.30
N ALA A 288 -36.15 -7.64 5.14
CA ALA A 288 -36.82 -8.86 5.56
C ALA A 288 -37.47 -9.61 4.38
N ARG A 289 -37.56 -10.95 4.48
CA ARG A 289 -38.15 -11.84 3.44
C ARG A 289 -37.42 -11.83 2.09
N THR A 290 -36.10 -11.65 2.12
CA THR A 290 -35.22 -11.69 0.95
C THR A 290 -34.36 -12.95 0.94
N ARG A 291 -33.45 -13.06 -0.04
CA ARG A 291 -32.52 -14.19 -0.17
C ARG A 291 -31.07 -13.72 -0.12
N VAL A 292 -30.24 -14.49 0.56
CA VAL A 292 -28.77 -14.41 0.49
C VAL A 292 -28.26 -15.68 -0.18
N GLY A 293 -27.46 -15.52 -1.24
CA GLY A 293 -26.87 -16.61 -2.00
C GLY A 293 -25.39 -16.74 -1.71
N ILE A 294 -24.91 -17.97 -1.48
CA ILE A 294 -23.49 -18.29 -1.36
C ILE A 294 -23.15 -19.28 -2.47
N ALA A 295 -22.18 -18.95 -3.32
CA ALA A 295 -21.78 -19.79 -4.45
C ALA A 295 -20.27 -19.99 -4.46
N ALA A 296 -19.82 -21.24 -4.57
CA ALA A 296 -18.40 -21.56 -4.72
C ALA A 296 -18.12 -22.22 -6.09
N ARG A 297 -17.05 -21.83 -6.77
CA ARG A 297 -16.64 -22.46 -8.03
C ARG A 297 -15.13 -22.42 -8.23
N ARG A 298 -14.59 -23.39 -8.97
CA ARG A 298 -13.22 -23.35 -9.47
C ARG A 298 -13.16 -22.46 -10.72
N VAL A 299 -12.12 -21.64 -10.82
CA VAL A 299 -11.81 -20.80 -11.97
C VAL A 299 -10.34 -20.99 -12.34
N ASN A 300 -10.09 -21.35 -13.59
CA ASN A 300 -8.74 -21.52 -14.10
C ASN A 300 -8.05 -20.15 -14.22
N ALA A 301 -6.83 -20.02 -13.71
CA ALA A 301 -6.05 -18.80 -13.80
C ALA A 301 -4.60 -19.08 -14.24
N PRO A 302 -3.93 -18.11 -14.88
CA PRO A 302 -2.49 -18.22 -15.16
C PRO A 302 -1.72 -18.38 -13.85
N GLY A 303 -1.00 -19.50 -13.69
CA GLY A 303 -0.21 -19.78 -12.49
C GLY A 303 -0.96 -20.53 -11.37
N GLY A 304 -2.07 -21.19 -11.69
CA GLY A 304 -2.79 -22.10 -10.79
C GLY A 304 -4.31 -21.87 -10.78
N ASP A 305 -5.07 -22.91 -10.45
CA ASP A 305 -6.52 -22.79 -10.28
C ASP A 305 -6.86 -21.97 -9.03
N LEU A 306 -7.90 -21.14 -9.15
CA LEU A 306 -8.44 -20.31 -8.08
C LEU A 306 -9.82 -20.82 -7.69
N ILE A 307 -10.16 -20.65 -6.42
CA ILE A 307 -11.51 -20.86 -5.89
C ILE A 307 -12.18 -19.49 -5.73
N GLU A 308 -13.30 -19.31 -6.41
CA GLU A 308 -14.19 -18.17 -6.23
C GLU A 308 -15.30 -18.50 -5.23
N LEU A 309 -15.40 -17.73 -4.15
CA LEU A 309 -16.53 -17.74 -3.21
C LEU A 309 -17.31 -16.42 -3.33
N ALA A 310 -18.52 -16.46 -3.86
CA ALA A 310 -19.39 -15.31 -4.03
C ALA A 310 -20.53 -15.30 -3.00
N VAL A 311 -20.70 -14.17 -2.31
CA VAL A 311 -21.83 -13.89 -1.41
C VAL A 311 -22.68 -12.80 -2.04
N THR A 312 -23.92 -13.13 -2.40
CA THR A 312 -24.89 -12.24 -3.06
C THR A 312 -26.02 -11.89 -2.11
N ASP A 313 -26.32 -10.60 -1.98
CA ASP A 313 -27.40 -10.06 -1.17
C ASP A 313 -28.42 -9.29 -2.01
N GLN A 314 -29.60 -9.03 -1.44
CA GLN A 314 -30.67 -8.21 -2.04
C GLN A 314 -30.86 -6.91 -1.26
N GLY A 315 -29.75 -6.36 -0.77
CA GLY A 315 -29.70 -5.18 0.06
C GLY A 315 -29.82 -3.86 -0.68
N ILE A 316 -29.48 -2.78 0.02
CA ILE A 316 -29.53 -1.41 -0.48
C ILE A 316 -28.54 -1.11 -1.60
N GLY A 317 -27.55 -1.99 -1.82
CA GLY A 317 -26.45 -1.75 -2.74
C GLY A 317 -25.48 -0.66 -2.28
N ILE A 318 -24.47 -0.39 -3.11
CA ILE A 318 -23.34 0.49 -2.83
C ILE A 318 -23.14 1.40 -4.05
N SER A 319 -23.00 2.69 -3.80
CA SER A 319 -22.73 3.68 -4.85
C SER A 319 -21.32 3.53 -5.42
N GLU A 320 -21.08 3.93 -6.68
CA GLU A 320 -19.75 3.81 -7.32
C GLU A 320 -18.63 4.50 -6.53
N ARG A 321 -18.92 5.67 -5.94
CA ARG A 321 -17.95 6.45 -5.14
C ARG A 321 -17.54 5.75 -3.83
N ASP A 322 -18.36 4.84 -3.34
CA ASP A 322 -18.14 4.19 -2.04
C ASP A 322 -17.49 2.80 -2.21
N LYS A 323 -17.56 2.18 -3.40
CA LYS A 323 -17.01 0.82 -3.67
C LYS A 323 -15.54 0.66 -3.35
N GLU A 324 -14.72 1.69 -3.56
CA GLU A 324 -13.29 1.64 -3.24
C GLU A 324 -13.05 1.79 -1.73
N ARG A 325 -13.95 2.51 -1.06
CA ARG A 325 -13.82 2.95 0.33
C ARG A 325 -14.42 1.97 1.34
N ILE A 326 -15.35 1.10 0.92
CA ILE A 326 -15.97 0.11 1.82
C ILE A 326 -14.98 -0.86 2.48
N PHE A 327 -13.77 -0.99 1.93
CA PHE A 327 -12.70 -1.79 2.50
C PHE A 327 -11.75 -0.99 3.43
N GLU A 328 -11.97 0.31 3.57
CA GLU A 328 -11.28 1.14 4.55
C GLU A 328 -11.77 0.79 5.97
N ARG A 329 -10.87 0.85 6.94
CA ARG A 329 -11.19 0.56 8.35
C ARG A 329 -12.14 1.65 8.88
N PHE A 330 -13.19 1.22 9.59
CA PHE A 330 -14.23 2.09 10.17
C PHE A 330 -15.07 2.87 9.16
N TYR A 331 -14.87 2.67 7.86
CA TYR A 331 -15.66 3.35 6.85
C TYR A 331 -17.07 2.77 6.78
N ARG A 332 -18.07 3.66 6.67
CA ARG A 332 -19.49 3.31 6.66
C ARG A 332 -20.23 4.26 5.72
N VAL A 333 -21.04 3.71 4.83
CA VAL A 333 -21.85 4.49 3.87
C VAL A 333 -22.91 5.33 4.59
N ASP A 334 -23.55 4.78 5.64
CA ASP A 334 -24.50 5.49 6.51
C ASP A 334 -24.27 5.13 7.99
N PRO A 335 -23.63 6.01 8.78
CA PRO A 335 -23.38 5.78 10.19
C PRO A 335 -24.64 5.59 11.04
N ALA A 336 -25.76 6.24 10.72
CA ALA A 336 -26.96 6.23 11.56
C ALA A 336 -27.68 4.88 11.48
N ARG A 337 -27.85 4.35 10.25
CA ARG A 337 -28.49 3.07 10.00
C ARG A 337 -27.63 1.90 10.47
N SER A 338 -26.33 2.03 10.24
CA SER A 338 -25.37 1.00 10.56
C SER A 338 -25.21 0.84 12.10
N ARG A 339 -25.45 1.90 12.90
CA ARG A 339 -25.49 1.81 14.37
C ARG A 339 -26.66 0.96 14.87
N GLN A 340 -27.78 0.97 14.16
CA GLN A 340 -28.95 0.14 14.48
C GLN A 340 -28.71 -1.34 14.16
N THR A 341 -27.89 -1.63 13.14
CA THR A 341 -27.49 -3.00 12.79
C THR A 341 -26.23 -3.46 13.53
N GLY A 342 -25.64 -2.62 14.40
CA GLY A 342 -24.46 -2.97 15.19
C GLY A 342 -23.13 -2.98 14.44
N GLY A 343 -23.08 -2.51 13.19
CA GLY A 343 -21.85 -2.56 12.38
C GLY A 343 -20.75 -1.65 12.94
N THR A 344 -19.51 -2.11 12.93
CA THR A 344 -18.33 -1.37 13.38
C THR A 344 -17.59 -0.68 12.23
N GLY A 345 -17.78 -1.16 11.00
CA GLY A 345 -16.98 -0.79 9.83
C GLY A 345 -15.62 -1.51 9.75
N LEU A 346 -15.38 -2.55 10.56
CA LEU A 346 -14.14 -3.33 10.51
C LEU A 346 -14.27 -4.60 9.64
N GLY A 347 -15.46 -5.18 9.53
CA GLY A 347 -15.67 -6.48 8.87
C GLY A 347 -15.08 -6.59 7.46
N LEU A 348 -15.36 -5.64 6.56
CA LEU A 348 -14.82 -5.68 5.19
C LEU A 348 -13.31 -5.42 5.11
N ALA A 349 -12.75 -4.65 6.05
CA ALA A 349 -11.31 -4.47 6.15
C ALA A 349 -10.62 -5.77 6.60
N ILE A 350 -11.23 -6.53 7.52
CA ILE A 350 -10.77 -7.87 7.92
C ILE A 350 -10.80 -8.80 6.70
N VAL A 351 -11.91 -8.82 5.95
CA VAL A 351 -12.03 -9.64 4.73
C VAL A 351 -10.91 -9.34 3.73
N LYS A 352 -10.69 -8.06 3.41
CA LYS A 352 -9.65 -7.67 2.45
C LYS A 352 -8.26 -8.09 2.92
N HIS A 353 -7.96 -7.92 4.21
CA HIS A 353 -6.66 -8.27 4.76
C HIS A 353 -6.45 -9.78 4.78
N VAL A 354 -7.40 -10.58 5.28
CA VAL A 354 -7.33 -12.06 5.26
C VAL A 354 -7.12 -12.56 3.82
N VAL A 355 -7.91 -12.08 2.87
CA VAL A 355 -7.84 -12.60 1.49
C VAL A 355 -6.51 -12.24 0.83
N ALA A 356 -6.03 -11.01 1.01
CA ALA A 356 -4.72 -10.59 0.50
C ALA A 356 -3.57 -11.37 1.14
N SER A 357 -3.66 -11.64 2.45
CA SER A 357 -2.65 -12.37 3.20
C SER A 357 -2.56 -13.85 2.79
N HIS A 358 -3.63 -14.39 2.20
CA HIS A 358 -3.71 -15.71 1.60
C HIS A 358 -3.37 -15.73 0.09
N GLY A 359 -2.80 -14.64 -0.45
CA GLY A 359 -2.44 -14.53 -1.87
C GLY A 359 -3.64 -14.43 -2.81
N GLY A 360 -4.80 -14.05 -2.29
CA GLY A 360 -6.04 -13.88 -3.01
C GLY A 360 -6.43 -12.42 -3.26
N GLU A 361 -7.60 -12.22 -3.86
CA GLU A 361 -8.22 -10.91 -4.03
C GLU A 361 -9.72 -10.93 -3.68
N VAL A 362 -10.24 -9.79 -3.22
CA VAL A 362 -11.68 -9.58 -3.00
C VAL A 362 -12.19 -8.53 -3.98
N THR A 363 -13.30 -8.84 -4.64
CA THR A 363 -13.98 -7.92 -5.56
C THR A 363 -15.43 -7.73 -5.16
N VAL A 364 -16.02 -6.61 -5.59
CA VAL A 364 -17.41 -6.29 -5.33
C VAL A 364 -18.10 -5.84 -6.61
N TRP A 365 -19.26 -6.43 -6.88
CA TRP A 365 -20.24 -5.87 -7.80
C TRP A 365 -21.43 -5.37 -6.97
N SER A 366 -21.90 -4.16 -7.24
CA SER A 366 -23.03 -3.59 -6.51
C SER A 366 -23.64 -2.44 -7.29
N ALA A 367 -24.94 -2.24 -7.13
CA ALA A 367 -25.66 -1.07 -7.62
C ALA A 367 -26.75 -0.71 -6.61
N GLU A 368 -26.98 0.60 -6.41
CA GLU A 368 -27.98 1.08 -5.45
C GLU A 368 -29.37 0.49 -5.75
N GLY A 369 -29.98 -0.09 -4.72
CA GLY A 369 -31.28 -0.77 -4.79
C GLY A 369 -31.27 -2.17 -5.41
N GLN A 370 -30.13 -2.67 -5.89
CA GLN A 370 -30.01 -3.99 -6.54
C GLN A 370 -29.26 -5.03 -5.69
N GLY A 371 -28.78 -4.64 -4.50
CA GLY A 371 -27.93 -5.47 -3.64
C GLY A 371 -26.46 -5.46 -4.05
N SER A 372 -25.69 -6.35 -3.45
CA SER A 372 -24.26 -6.49 -3.71
C SER A 372 -23.85 -7.95 -3.87
N THR A 373 -22.73 -8.16 -4.53
CA THR A 373 -22.07 -9.45 -4.68
C THR A 373 -20.59 -9.27 -4.34
N PHE A 374 -20.18 -9.82 -3.21
CA PHE A 374 -18.79 -9.87 -2.80
C PHE A 374 -18.18 -11.20 -3.24
N THR A 375 -17.06 -11.16 -3.95
CA THR A 375 -16.39 -12.37 -4.46
C THR A 375 -14.98 -12.45 -3.91
N LEU A 376 -14.70 -13.51 -3.16
CA LEU A 376 -13.36 -13.89 -2.72
C LEU A 376 -12.73 -14.79 -3.77
N ARG A 377 -11.48 -14.53 -4.13
CA ARG A 377 -10.66 -15.38 -5.02
C ARG A 377 -9.45 -15.85 -4.23
N LEU A 378 -9.35 -17.15 -4.00
CA LEU A 378 -8.28 -17.75 -3.19
C LEU A 378 -7.58 -18.85 -3.99
N PRO A 379 -6.26 -19.08 -3.79
CA PRO A 379 -5.57 -20.20 -4.39
C PRO A 379 -6.17 -21.56 -3.97
N GLU A 380 -6.34 -22.46 -4.94
CA GLU A 380 -6.74 -23.84 -4.63
C GLU A 380 -5.63 -24.58 -3.88
N ALA A 381 -6.04 -25.41 -2.90
CA ALA A 381 -5.12 -26.27 -2.16
C ALA A 381 -4.49 -27.31 -3.11
N GLY A 382 -3.24 -27.07 -3.50
CA GLY A 382 -2.51 -27.87 -4.49
C GLY A 382 -1.69 -27.01 -5.45
N ALA A 383 -2.21 -25.85 -5.87
CA ALA A 383 -1.48 -24.90 -6.71
C ALA A 383 -0.35 -24.17 -5.96
N ALA A 384 -0.48 -24.03 -4.63
CA ALA A 384 0.54 -23.40 -3.78
C ALA A 384 1.81 -24.26 -3.61
N ARG A 385 1.70 -25.60 -3.70
CA ARG A 385 2.87 -26.51 -3.67
C ARG A 385 3.76 -26.32 -4.90
N ASP A 386 3.17 -26.10 -6.07
CA ASP A 386 3.94 -25.86 -7.28
C ASP A 386 4.67 -24.51 -7.25
N ARG A 387 4.13 -23.46 -6.63
CA ARG A 387 4.88 -22.18 -6.50
C ARG A 387 6.02 -22.24 -5.49
N ALA A 388 5.84 -22.96 -4.38
CA ALA A 388 6.92 -23.17 -3.40
C ALA A 388 7.99 -24.15 -3.92
N GLN A 389 7.65 -25.06 -4.84
CA GLN A 389 8.60 -26.00 -5.46
C GLN A 389 9.19 -25.51 -6.79
N GLN A 390 8.58 -24.54 -7.48
CA GLN A 390 9.11 -23.94 -8.72
C GLN A 390 10.09 -22.78 -8.48
N HIS A 391 10.28 -22.37 -7.22
CA HIS A 391 11.39 -21.50 -6.80
C HIS A 391 12.24 -22.17 -5.70
N PRO A 392 13.02 -23.23 -5.99
CA PRO A 392 14.10 -23.66 -5.11
C PRO A 392 15.38 -22.82 -5.28
N ASP A 393 15.51 -22.08 -6.38
CA ASP A 393 16.75 -21.39 -6.70
C ASP A 393 16.79 -20.02 -6.02
N LEU A 394 17.27 -20.00 -4.77
CA LEU A 394 18.16 -18.96 -4.21
C LEU A 394 18.62 -19.33 -2.79
N GLU A 395 18.95 -20.59 -2.53
CA GLU A 395 19.84 -20.96 -1.41
C GLU A 395 20.55 -22.27 -1.78
N ASP A 396 21.89 -22.25 -1.70
CA ASP A 396 22.84 -23.35 -1.90
C ASP A 396 23.24 -23.78 -3.32
N GLU A 397 24.02 -22.94 -4.02
CA GLU A 397 25.18 -23.43 -4.80
C GLU A 397 26.35 -22.45 -4.70
N ASP A 398 27.24 -22.68 -3.73
CA ASP A 398 28.67 -22.48 -3.99
C ASP A 398 29.48 -23.49 -3.17
N GLY A 399 29.75 -24.64 -3.81
CA GLY A 399 30.34 -25.79 -3.17
C GLY A 399 30.90 -26.83 -4.13
N SER A 400 31.67 -26.42 -5.15
CA SER A 400 32.80 -27.24 -5.63
C SER A 400 33.68 -26.50 -6.64
N THR A 401 34.74 -25.87 -6.14
CA THR A 401 35.98 -25.79 -6.92
C THR A 401 37.14 -26.36 -6.11
N ASP A 402 37.66 -27.43 -6.68
CA ASP A 402 38.90 -28.15 -6.44
C ASP A 402 40.03 -27.29 -5.86
N SER A 403 40.63 -27.74 -4.74
CA SER A 403 41.91 -27.25 -4.23
C SER A 403 42.65 -28.39 -3.50
N PRO A 404 43.98 -28.51 -3.69
CA PRO A 404 44.74 -29.72 -3.37
C PRO A 404 44.94 -29.89 -1.85
N PRO A 405 45.27 -31.11 -1.38
CA PRO A 405 45.35 -31.41 0.05
C PRO A 405 46.56 -30.72 0.69
N TYR A 406 46.29 -29.77 1.59
CA TYR A 406 47.32 -29.18 2.43
C TYR A 406 47.80 -30.23 3.45
N ALA A 407 49.08 -30.55 3.40
CA ALA A 407 49.76 -31.41 4.35
C ALA A 407 49.69 -30.82 5.77
N SER A 408 49.29 -31.64 6.72
CA SER A 408 49.33 -31.38 8.16
C SER A 408 50.76 -31.13 8.64
N LEU A 409 51.06 -29.91 9.09
CA LEU A 409 52.25 -29.61 9.90
C LEU A 409 52.03 -30.13 11.34
N PRO A 410 53.02 -30.78 11.98
CA PRO A 410 52.87 -31.28 13.33
C PRO A 410 53.00 -30.15 14.36
N ALA A 411 52.34 -30.31 15.50
CA ALA A 411 52.46 -29.43 16.67
C ALA A 411 53.91 -29.41 17.20
N PRO A 412 54.40 -28.28 17.76
CA PRO A 412 55.74 -28.21 18.28
C PRO A 412 55.86 -29.00 19.59
N GLU A 413 56.79 -29.95 19.61
CA GLU A 413 57.29 -30.62 20.81
C GLU A 413 57.90 -29.60 21.77
N VAL A 414 57.47 -29.69 23.04
CA VAL A 414 58.11 -29.07 24.19
C VAL A 414 59.15 -30.06 24.72
N LEU A 415 60.42 -29.68 24.73
CA LEU A 415 61.51 -30.31 25.49
C LEU A 415 62.64 -29.28 25.71
N PRO A 416 63.50 -29.46 26.74
CA PRO A 416 63.25 -29.52 28.17
C PRO A 416 63.79 -28.29 28.94
#